data_AF-A0AAE0NSZ5-F1
#
_entry.id   AF-A0AAE0NSZ5-F1
#
_cell.length_a   1.000
_cell.length_b   1.000
_cell.length_c   1.000
_cell.angle_alpha   90.00
_cell.angle_beta   90.00
_cell.angle_gamma   90.00
#
_symmetry.space_group_name_H-M   'P 1'
#
loop_
_entity.id
_entity.type
_entity.pdbx_description
1 polymer ?
#
loop_
_entity_poly.entity_id
_entity_poly.type
_entity_poly.pdbx_seq_one_letter_code
_entity_poly.pdbx_strand_id
1 'polypeptide(L)'
;MFESWYDRHEEKTKFWLEFQVVSDGLEEGGTASTATPTATATAIRADCGSDTTSFTCFGALPPELRLKIWECLIQPRIVLAACFDSRFKDRKRAQLESRPCRPSVPVLLQVCHESRTLALRHYELSFSWKLPHRLASSEAGALPAHGEARVWFNFRQDALLLLGELEPFDQYGFNSPMVYFLRKEDTRRVRHVACAFEEMHLGIYESEQIFGSLFHIVDRFPAAQRLLVTITPHDLEVRHLVLPSADNAIQKLWWAWINGTTIASSLANTQILMIREDDLASFISEHN
;
A
#
# COMPACT_ATOMS: atom_id res chain seq x y z
N MET A 1 -3.35 -3.99 -31.51
CA MET A 1 -2.29 -3.02 -31.81
C MET A 1 -1.36 -3.06 -30.61
N PHE A 2 -0.18 -3.66 -30.74
CA PHE A 2 0.78 -3.75 -29.64
C PHE A 2 1.43 -2.37 -29.49
N GLU A 3 1.04 -1.61 -28.46
CA GLU A 3 1.81 -0.44 -28.06
C GLU A 3 3.19 -0.94 -27.62
N SER A 4 4.22 -0.50 -28.32
CA SER A 4 5.60 -0.71 -27.91
C SER A 4 5.81 0.09 -26.62
N TRP A 5 5.89 -0.60 -25.48
CA TRP A 5 6.15 0.01 -24.16
C TRP A 5 7.49 0.76 -24.07
N TYR A 6 8.34 0.63 -25.11
CA TYR A 6 9.62 1.28 -25.25
C TYR A 6 9.75 1.96 -26.61
N ASP A 7 8.91 2.95 -26.89
CA ASP A 7 9.25 3.91 -27.95
C ASP A 7 10.33 4.86 -27.42
N ARG A 8 11.59 4.61 -27.81
CA ARG A 8 12.79 5.31 -27.29
C ARG A 8 12.88 6.78 -27.71
N HIS A 9 11.89 7.27 -28.44
CA HIS A 9 11.83 8.63 -28.98
C HIS A 9 10.77 9.52 -28.34
N GLU A 10 10.02 9.03 -27.34
CA GLU A 10 8.97 9.79 -26.66
C GLU A 10 9.49 10.58 -25.44
N GLU A 11 8.73 11.63 -25.12
CA GLU A 11 8.97 12.64 -24.10
C GLU A 11 9.62 12.13 -22.80
N LYS A 12 10.51 12.95 -22.21
CA LYS A 12 11.12 12.67 -20.90
C LYS A 12 10.04 12.31 -19.88
N THR A 13 10.00 11.03 -19.55
CA THR A 13 9.05 10.49 -18.59
C THR A 13 9.33 11.08 -17.20
N LYS A 14 8.30 11.62 -16.56
CA LYS A 14 8.40 12.23 -15.23
C LYS A 14 7.79 11.29 -14.21
N PHE A 15 8.52 11.06 -13.12
CA PHE A 15 8.10 10.20 -12.01
C PHE A 15 7.89 11.00 -10.74
N TRP A 16 7.02 10.51 -9.85
CA TRP A 16 6.82 11.04 -8.50
C TRP A 16 6.12 10.01 -7.61
N LEU A 17 6.21 10.20 -6.29
CA LEU A 17 5.47 9.37 -5.33
C LEU A 17 4.26 10.10 -4.75
N GLU A 18 3.19 9.35 -4.57
CA GLU A 18 2.02 9.76 -3.79
C GLU A 18 1.68 8.69 -2.75
N PHE A 19 1.05 9.14 -1.66
CA PHE A 19 0.65 8.25 -0.57
C PHE A 19 -0.83 8.39 -0.29
N GLN A 20 -1.49 7.27 -0.05
CA GLN A 20 -2.91 7.20 0.31
C GLN A 20 -3.09 6.14 1.38
N VAL A 21 -4.00 6.38 2.33
CA VAL A 21 -4.40 5.36 3.29
C VAL A 21 -5.64 4.67 2.73
N VAL A 22 -5.55 3.37 2.50
CA VAL A 22 -6.66 2.61 1.88
C VAL A 22 -7.49 1.84 2.91
N SER A 23 -6.90 1.54 4.07
CA SER A 23 -7.60 0.98 5.22
C SER A 23 -7.00 1.56 6.50
N ASP A 24 -7.84 1.91 7.46
CA ASP A 24 -7.42 2.31 8.81
C ASP A 24 -7.56 1.17 9.85
N GLY A 25 -8.01 -0.01 9.41
CA GLY A 25 -8.21 -1.19 10.25
C GLY A 25 -9.42 -1.11 11.18
N LEU A 26 -10.21 -0.03 11.13
CA LEU A 26 -11.41 0.18 11.96
C LEU A 26 -12.71 -0.10 11.21
N GLU A 27 -12.63 -0.59 9.98
CA GLU A 27 -13.80 -1.02 9.24
C GLU A 27 -14.50 -2.14 10.01
N GLU A 28 -15.77 -1.95 10.35
CA GLU A 28 -16.60 -3.05 10.84
C GLU A 28 -16.56 -4.16 9.80
N GLY A 29 -16.36 -5.41 10.24
CA GLY A 29 -16.35 -6.59 9.39
C GLY A 29 -17.67 -6.77 8.65
N GLY A 30 -17.87 -5.97 7.61
CA GLY A 30 -19.01 -5.99 6.73
C GLY A 30 -18.78 -7.12 5.75
N THR A 31 -19.36 -8.27 6.06
CA THR A 31 -19.85 -9.18 5.02
C THR A 31 -20.44 -8.33 3.90
N ALA A 32 -19.93 -8.53 2.67
CA ALA A 32 -20.43 -7.88 1.47
C ALA A 32 -21.96 -7.83 1.46
N SER A 33 -22.53 -6.65 1.72
CA SER A 33 -23.92 -6.37 1.45
C SER A 33 -23.95 -5.10 0.62
N THR A 34 -24.01 -5.32 -0.69
CA THR A 34 -24.35 -4.33 -1.70
C THR A 34 -25.67 -3.66 -1.32
N ALA A 35 -25.60 -2.48 -0.70
CA ALA A 35 -26.75 -1.61 -0.55
C ALA A 35 -26.30 -0.17 -0.81
N THR A 36 -26.42 0.22 -2.07
CA THR A 36 -26.36 1.60 -2.56
C THR A 36 -27.31 2.49 -1.74
N PRO A 37 -26.91 3.67 -1.27
CA PRO A 37 -27.84 4.62 -0.68
C PRO A 37 -28.54 5.39 -1.80
N THR A 38 -29.63 4.83 -2.34
CA THR A 38 -30.54 5.60 -3.20
C THR A 38 -31.51 6.37 -2.32
N ALA A 39 -31.36 7.69 -2.32
CA ALA A 39 -32.31 8.62 -1.75
C ALA A 39 -33.69 8.45 -2.41
N THR A 40 -34.70 8.08 -1.63
CA THR A 40 -36.09 8.43 -1.93
C THR A 40 -36.82 8.65 -0.62
N ALA A 41 -37.04 9.92 -0.32
CA ALA A 41 -37.90 10.36 0.76
C ALA A 41 -39.35 10.01 0.41
N THR A 42 -39.99 9.13 1.17
CA THR A 42 -41.45 9.17 1.33
C THR A 42 -41.80 8.74 2.75
N ALA A 43 -42.44 9.66 3.46
CA ALA A 43 -42.73 9.59 4.87
C ALA A 43 -43.81 8.55 5.20
N ILE A 44 -43.58 7.77 6.25
CA ILE A 44 -44.64 7.35 7.18
C ILE A 44 -44.16 7.77 8.57
N ARG A 45 -44.96 8.61 9.22
CA ARG A 45 -44.69 9.24 10.51
C ARG A 45 -45.09 8.33 11.70
N ALA A 46 -44.45 8.67 12.83
CA ALA A 46 -44.64 8.25 14.23
C ALA A 46 -43.79 7.02 14.62
N ASP A 47 -42.82 7.10 15.53
CA ASP A 47 -42.79 7.81 16.82
C ASP A 47 -41.32 8.01 17.31
N CYS A 48 -41.12 9.00 18.20
CA CYS A 48 -39.90 9.47 18.93
C CYS A 48 -38.47 8.96 18.59
N GLY A 49 -37.57 9.93 18.34
CA GLY A 49 -36.16 9.88 18.77
C GLY A 49 -35.11 9.89 17.66
N SER A 50 -34.59 11.08 17.32
CA SER A 50 -33.33 11.21 16.60
C SER A 50 -32.17 10.87 17.54
N ASP A 51 -31.93 9.59 17.79
CA ASP A 51 -30.82 9.13 18.63
C ASP A 51 -29.51 9.16 17.85
N THR A 52 -28.89 10.34 17.79
CA THR A 52 -27.42 10.38 17.81
C THR A 52 -27.00 9.83 19.17
N THR A 53 -26.67 8.54 19.23
CA THR A 53 -26.25 7.83 20.45
C THR A 53 -24.88 8.32 20.90
N SER A 54 -24.82 9.50 21.52
CA SER A 54 -23.58 9.99 22.11
C SER A 54 -23.28 9.21 23.39
N PHE A 55 -22.21 8.43 23.40
CA PHE A 55 -21.72 7.78 24.61
C PHE A 55 -20.98 8.80 25.49
N THR A 56 -21.71 9.46 26.40
CA THR A 56 -21.18 10.53 27.26
C THR A 56 -20.40 10.04 28.47
N CYS A 57 -20.48 8.74 28.78
CA CYS A 57 -19.87 8.14 29.98
C CYS A 57 -18.36 7.88 29.86
N PHE A 58 -17.77 8.04 28.67
CA PHE A 58 -16.35 7.74 28.45
C PHE A 58 -15.44 8.50 29.41
N GLY A 59 -15.70 9.80 29.62
CA GLY A 59 -14.91 10.63 30.54
C GLY A 59 -15.01 10.24 32.01
N ALA A 60 -16.06 9.50 32.40
CA ALA A 60 -16.26 9.03 33.77
C ALA A 60 -15.48 7.74 34.08
N LEU A 61 -14.90 7.09 33.07
CA LEU A 61 -14.09 5.90 33.25
C LEU A 61 -12.74 6.25 33.91
N PRO A 62 -12.21 5.39 34.80
CA PRO A 62 -10.83 5.49 35.28
C PRO A 62 -9.83 5.62 34.12
N PRO A 63 -8.74 6.40 34.28
CA PRO A 63 -7.76 6.61 33.22
C PRO A 63 -7.23 5.32 32.59
N GLU A 64 -7.04 4.26 33.37
CA GLU A 64 -6.55 2.97 32.92
C GLU A 64 -7.52 2.31 31.93
N LEU A 65 -8.83 2.43 32.16
CA LEU A 65 -9.84 1.89 31.24
C LEU A 65 -9.94 2.74 29.97
N ARG A 66 -9.86 4.07 30.08
CA ARG A 66 -9.84 4.97 28.91
C ARG A 66 -8.64 4.68 28.02
N LEU A 67 -7.46 4.50 28.61
CA LEU A 67 -6.24 4.13 27.88
C LEU A 67 -6.38 2.78 27.19
N LYS A 68 -6.92 1.74 27.86
CA LYS A 68 -7.18 0.45 27.21
C LYS A 68 -8.13 0.57 26.02
N ILE A 69 -9.18 1.39 26.12
CA ILE A 69 -10.10 1.62 25.00
C ILE A 69 -9.36 2.31 23.84
N TRP A 70 -8.51 3.30 24.13
CA TRP A 70 -7.68 3.93 23.09
C TRP A 70 -6.66 2.97 22.47
N GLU A 71 -6.07 2.06 23.24
CA GLU A 71 -5.18 1.02 22.73
C GLU A 71 -5.90 0.10 21.75
N CYS A 72 -7.18 -0.23 22.00
CA CYS A 72 -7.99 -1.01 21.06
C CYS A 72 -8.24 -0.31 19.72
N LEU A 73 -8.13 1.02 19.63
CA LEU A 73 -8.24 1.75 18.36
C LEU A 73 -6.94 1.79 17.56
N ILE A 74 -5.84 1.28 18.12
CA ILE A 74 -4.59 1.10 17.36
C ILE A 74 -4.74 -0.17 16.53
N GLN A 75 -5.35 0.00 15.36
CA GLN A 75 -5.50 -1.07 14.37
C GLN A 75 -4.44 -0.97 13.26
N PRO A 76 -4.08 -2.09 12.63
CA PRO A 76 -3.18 -2.10 11.49
C PRO A 76 -3.76 -1.34 10.30
N ARG A 77 -2.99 -0.38 9.78
CA ARG A 77 -3.41 0.41 8.61
C ARG A 77 -2.71 -0.08 7.35
N ILE A 78 -3.33 0.14 6.20
CA ILE A 78 -2.69 -0.07 4.91
C ILE A 78 -2.41 1.29 4.30
N VAL A 79 -1.12 1.61 4.19
CA VAL A 79 -0.65 2.81 3.49
C VAL A 79 -0.13 2.41 2.14
N LEU A 80 -0.71 2.99 1.10
CA LEU A 80 -0.30 2.83 -0.27
C LEU A 80 0.77 3.87 -0.63
N ALA A 81 1.85 3.43 -1.27
CA ALA A 81 2.86 4.27 -1.91
C ALA A 81 2.82 4.02 -3.42
N ALA A 82 2.35 5.01 -4.18
CA ALA A 82 2.17 4.94 -5.62
C ALA A 82 3.32 5.65 -6.35
N CYS A 83 4.03 4.94 -7.22
CA CYS A 83 4.98 5.53 -8.16
C CYS A 83 4.27 5.86 -9.48
N PHE A 84 4.01 7.15 -9.69
CA PHE A 84 3.37 7.62 -10.91
C PHE A 84 4.37 7.85 -12.03
N ASP A 85 3.91 7.62 -13.25
CA ASP A 85 4.55 7.94 -14.50
C ASP A 85 3.65 8.90 -15.29
N SER A 86 4.23 9.96 -15.86
CA SER A 86 3.51 10.94 -16.67
C SER A 86 2.77 10.35 -17.88
N ARG A 87 3.28 9.27 -18.50
CA ARG A 87 2.71 8.59 -19.67
C ARG A 87 1.38 7.90 -19.36
N PHE A 88 1.28 7.33 -18.17
CA PHE A 88 0.11 6.55 -17.72
C PHE A 88 -0.63 7.22 -16.56
N LYS A 89 -0.43 8.53 -16.37
CA LYS A 89 -0.92 9.27 -15.20
C LYS A 89 -2.41 9.06 -14.96
N ASP A 90 -3.24 9.17 -15.99
CA ASP A 90 -4.69 9.09 -15.85
C ASP A 90 -5.15 7.67 -15.49
N ARG A 91 -4.52 6.65 -16.08
CA ARG A 91 -4.78 5.25 -15.74
C ARG A 91 -4.40 4.96 -14.30
N LYS A 92 -3.19 5.36 -13.87
CA LYS A 92 -2.71 5.19 -12.49
C LYS A 92 -3.57 5.99 -11.49
N ARG A 93 -4.08 7.15 -11.91
CA ARG A 93 -4.98 7.98 -11.10
C ARG A 93 -6.30 7.25 -10.87
N ALA A 94 -6.93 6.75 -11.93
CA ALA A 94 -8.18 5.99 -11.83
C ALA A 94 -8.02 4.73 -10.97
N GLN A 95 -6.87 4.07 -11.08
CA GLN A 95 -6.50 2.91 -10.27
C GLN A 95 -6.33 3.25 -8.78
N LEU A 96 -5.79 4.43 -8.45
CA LEU A 96 -5.70 4.91 -7.07
C LEU A 96 -7.07 5.35 -6.53
N GLU A 97 -7.87 6.01 -7.36
CA GLU A 97 -9.21 6.51 -7.01
C GLU A 97 -10.27 5.40 -6.88
N SER A 98 -10.05 4.23 -7.50
CA SER A 98 -10.92 3.06 -7.30
C SER A 98 -10.78 2.43 -5.91
N ARG A 99 -9.70 2.76 -5.18
CA ARG A 99 -9.44 2.29 -3.82
C ARG A 99 -10.02 3.26 -2.79
N PRO A 100 -10.43 2.78 -1.60
CA PRO A 100 -10.88 3.67 -0.55
C PRO A 100 -9.81 4.72 -0.19
N CYS A 101 -10.25 5.93 0.11
CA CYS A 101 -9.38 7.01 0.58
C CYS A 101 -9.76 7.37 2.02
N ARG A 102 -8.90 6.97 2.96
CA ARG A 102 -9.08 7.19 4.39
C ARG A 102 -8.26 8.39 4.85
N PRO A 103 -8.61 9.01 6.00
CA PRO A 103 -7.81 10.08 6.57
C PRO A 103 -6.34 9.70 6.72
N SER A 104 -5.45 10.57 6.25
CA SER A 104 -3.99 10.34 6.31
C SER A 104 -3.47 10.30 7.74
N VAL A 105 -4.06 11.10 8.62
CA VAL A 105 -3.71 11.20 10.04
C VAL A 105 -4.57 10.22 10.86
N PRO A 106 -3.98 9.28 11.63
CA PRO A 106 -4.70 8.43 12.55
C PRO A 106 -5.66 9.21 13.46
N VAL A 107 -6.89 8.72 13.60
CA VAL A 107 -7.94 9.37 14.41
C VAL A 107 -7.48 9.65 15.85
N LEU A 108 -6.70 8.74 16.45
CA LEU A 108 -6.16 8.91 17.80
C LEU A 108 -5.28 10.15 17.97
N LEU A 109 -4.63 10.63 16.90
CA LEU A 109 -3.82 11.86 16.93
C LEU A 109 -4.67 13.14 16.89
N GLN A 110 -5.98 13.04 16.62
CA GLN A 110 -6.87 14.18 16.43
C GLN A 110 -7.92 14.33 17.53
N VAL A 111 -8.35 13.23 18.16
CA VAL A 111 -9.48 13.23 19.12
C VAL A 111 -9.20 14.08 20.37
N CYS A 112 -8.22 13.71 21.19
CA CYS A 112 -7.91 14.44 22.44
C CYS A 112 -6.43 14.34 22.82
N HIS A 113 -6.03 15.05 23.89
CA HIS A 113 -4.64 15.03 24.36
C HIS A 113 -4.19 13.63 24.82
N GLU A 114 -5.06 12.90 25.51
CA GLU A 114 -4.76 11.56 26.02
C GLU A 114 -4.55 10.56 24.89
N SER A 115 -5.48 10.49 23.92
CA SER A 115 -5.36 9.61 22.75
C SER A 115 -4.13 9.95 21.92
N ARG A 116 -3.82 11.25 21.76
CA ARG A 116 -2.64 11.72 21.03
C ARG A 116 -1.35 11.30 21.72
N THR A 117 -1.28 11.44 23.04
CA THR A 117 -0.10 11.04 23.84
C THR A 117 0.16 9.54 23.71
N LEU A 118 -0.90 8.72 23.70
CA LEU A 118 -0.79 7.29 23.43
C LEU A 118 -0.32 7.04 21.99
N ALA A 119 -1.01 7.60 20.99
CA ALA A 119 -0.73 7.34 19.58
C ALA A 119 0.68 7.75 19.15
N LEU A 120 1.24 8.82 19.69
CA LEU A 120 2.62 9.25 19.40
C LEU A 120 3.70 8.27 19.91
N ARG A 121 3.33 7.27 20.72
CA ARG A 121 4.24 6.16 21.09
C ARG A 121 4.31 5.07 20.00
N HIS A 122 3.35 5.05 19.09
CA HIS A 122 3.19 4.02 18.05
C HIS A 122 3.41 4.57 16.65
N TYR A 123 2.90 5.78 16.39
CA TYR A 123 2.96 6.42 15.09
C TYR A 123 4.05 7.48 15.03
N GLU A 124 4.77 7.47 13.92
CA GLU A 124 5.74 8.51 13.56
C GLU A 124 5.48 8.98 12.13
N LEU A 125 5.93 10.20 11.83
CA LEU A 125 5.84 10.76 10.49
C LEU A 125 7.04 10.27 9.66
N SER A 126 6.77 9.48 8.62
CA SER A 126 7.80 8.76 7.85
C SER A 126 7.58 8.90 6.33
N PHE A 127 8.43 8.21 5.56
CA PHE A 127 8.38 8.11 4.11
C PHE A 127 8.61 9.43 3.37
N SER A 128 9.57 10.22 3.83
CA SER A 128 10.20 11.17 2.91
C SER A 128 10.87 10.41 1.77
N TRP A 129 10.86 10.97 0.58
CA TRP A 129 11.34 10.28 -0.61
C TRP A 129 12.12 11.22 -1.52
N LYS A 130 12.96 10.63 -2.38
CA LYS A 130 13.78 11.36 -3.35
C LYS A 130 14.02 10.50 -4.58
N LEU A 131 13.79 11.08 -5.75
CA LEU A 131 14.13 10.45 -7.02
C LEU A 131 15.63 10.54 -7.29
N PRO A 132 16.23 9.51 -7.91
CA PRO A 132 17.55 9.61 -8.49
C PRO A 132 17.60 10.76 -9.50
N HIS A 133 18.74 11.44 -9.59
CA HIS A 133 18.90 12.62 -10.45
C HIS A 133 18.58 12.33 -11.94
N ARG A 134 18.77 11.08 -12.38
CA ARG A 134 18.46 10.62 -13.74
C ARG A 134 16.97 10.63 -14.07
N LEU A 135 16.11 10.42 -13.06
CA LEU A 135 14.65 10.44 -13.20
C LEU A 135 14.03 11.78 -12.78
N ALA A 136 14.77 12.57 -12.01
CA ALA A 136 14.34 13.90 -11.60
C ALA A 136 14.35 14.86 -12.80
N SER A 137 13.18 15.37 -13.19
CA SER A 137 13.10 16.46 -14.18
C SER A 137 13.56 17.76 -13.53
N SER A 138 14.51 18.45 -14.15
CA SER A 138 15.07 19.74 -13.69
C SER A 138 14.33 20.95 -14.28
N GLU A 139 13.21 20.74 -14.96
CA GLU A 139 12.48 21.80 -15.69
C GLU A 139 11.62 22.64 -14.75
N ALA A 140 11.47 23.94 -15.04
CA ALA A 140 10.57 24.82 -14.31
C ALA A 140 9.11 24.34 -14.48
N GLY A 141 8.42 24.06 -13.37
CA GLY A 141 7.08 23.44 -13.37
C GLY A 141 7.10 21.90 -13.34
N ALA A 142 8.28 21.27 -13.19
CA ALA A 142 8.38 19.83 -12.99
C ALA A 142 7.74 19.37 -11.66
N LEU A 143 7.23 18.14 -11.66
CA LEU A 143 6.75 17.45 -10.47
C LEU A 143 7.88 17.32 -9.44
N PRO A 144 7.54 17.28 -8.14
CA PRO A 144 8.56 17.27 -7.09
C PRO A 144 9.51 16.09 -7.26
N ALA A 145 10.82 16.36 -7.29
CA ALA A 145 11.85 15.31 -7.33
C ALA A 145 12.11 14.67 -5.94
N HIS A 146 11.49 15.21 -4.89
CA HIS A 146 11.57 14.74 -3.52
C HIS A 146 10.34 15.21 -2.74
N GLY A 147 10.02 14.52 -1.66
CA GLY A 147 8.97 14.91 -0.72
C GLY A 147 9.41 14.71 0.72
N GLU A 148 8.92 15.59 1.60
CA GLU A 148 9.10 15.44 3.05
C GLU A 148 8.25 14.29 3.60
N ALA A 149 8.60 13.83 4.81
CA ALA A 149 7.82 12.82 5.51
C ALA A 149 6.43 13.39 5.82
N ARG A 150 5.37 12.71 5.35
CA ARG A 150 3.98 13.16 5.48
C ARG A 150 3.01 12.05 5.89
N VAL A 151 3.52 10.84 6.03
CA VAL A 151 2.73 9.65 6.32
C VAL A 151 2.92 9.29 7.79
N TRP A 152 1.84 9.28 8.57
CA TRP A 152 1.86 8.66 9.88
C TRP A 152 1.86 7.15 9.72
N PHE A 153 2.88 6.48 10.24
CA PHE A 153 3.05 5.04 10.11
C PHE A 153 3.47 4.39 11.43
N ASN A 154 2.85 3.27 11.74
CA ASN A 154 3.23 2.40 12.85
C ASN A 154 3.98 1.19 12.30
N PHE A 155 5.32 1.23 12.32
CA PHE A 155 6.18 0.17 11.78
C PHE A 155 5.98 -1.22 12.40
N ARG A 156 5.30 -1.30 13.55
CA ARG A 156 5.00 -2.58 14.18
C ARG A 156 3.80 -3.27 13.58
N GLN A 157 2.83 -2.51 13.05
CA GLN A 157 1.51 -3.03 12.66
C GLN A 157 1.07 -2.66 11.24
N ASP A 158 1.42 -1.46 10.77
CA ASP A 158 0.98 -0.98 9.47
C ASP A 158 1.69 -1.71 8.33
N ALA A 159 0.99 -1.83 7.21
CA ALA A 159 1.49 -2.37 5.96
C ALA A 159 1.70 -1.29 4.91
N LEU A 160 2.78 -1.45 4.14
CA LEU A 160 3.07 -0.62 2.98
C LEU A 160 2.68 -1.37 1.69
N LEU A 161 1.70 -0.85 0.94
CA LEU A 161 1.28 -1.37 -0.36
C LEU A 161 1.92 -0.55 -1.49
N LEU A 162 2.71 -1.21 -2.32
CA LEU A 162 3.37 -0.60 -3.48
C LEU A 162 2.45 -0.66 -4.70
N LEU A 163 2.29 0.49 -5.37
CA LEU A 163 1.48 0.65 -6.58
C LEU A 163 2.27 1.44 -7.65
N GLY A 164 1.87 1.29 -8.91
CA GLY A 164 2.49 1.98 -10.03
C GLY A 164 3.80 1.35 -10.47
N GLU A 165 4.65 2.15 -11.11
CA GLU A 165 5.89 1.66 -11.71
C GLU A 165 6.87 1.15 -10.64
N LEU A 166 6.98 -0.17 -10.50
CA LEU A 166 7.90 -0.81 -9.53
C LEU A 166 9.36 -0.63 -9.93
N GLU A 167 9.64 -0.68 -11.23
CA GLU A 167 10.97 -0.47 -11.82
C GLU A 167 10.95 0.63 -12.91
N PRO A 168 10.90 1.91 -12.51
CA PRO A 168 11.05 3.02 -13.45
C PRO A 168 12.37 2.95 -14.22
N PHE A 169 12.31 3.18 -15.53
CA PHE A 169 13.48 3.28 -16.40
C PHE A 169 13.72 4.74 -16.83
N ASP A 170 14.99 5.13 -16.93
CA ASP A 170 15.35 6.37 -17.59
C ASP A 170 15.33 6.24 -19.13
N GLN A 171 15.53 7.36 -19.83
CA GLN A 171 15.57 7.39 -21.31
C GLN A 171 16.70 6.55 -21.93
N TYR A 172 17.66 6.07 -21.13
CA TYR A 172 18.77 5.23 -21.56
C TYR A 172 18.57 3.76 -21.20
N GLY A 173 17.46 3.41 -20.57
CA GLY A 173 17.14 2.04 -20.16
C GLY A 173 17.80 1.61 -18.85
N PHE A 174 18.28 2.53 -18.01
CA PHE A 174 18.70 2.18 -16.65
C PHE A 174 17.49 2.17 -15.71
N ASN A 175 17.27 1.05 -15.03
CA ASN A 175 16.23 0.95 -14.01
C ASN A 175 16.63 1.68 -12.72
N SER A 176 15.64 2.16 -11.99
CA SER A 176 15.76 2.75 -10.67
C SER A 176 14.52 2.40 -9.85
N PRO A 177 14.51 1.21 -9.21
CA PRO A 177 13.35 0.68 -8.49
C PRO A 177 12.73 1.67 -7.50
N MET A 178 11.40 1.77 -7.47
CA MET A 178 10.70 2.80 -6.69
C MET A 178 10.99 2.70 -5.18
N VAL A 179 11.27 1.50 -4.69
CA VAL A 179 11.59 1.24 -3.28
C VAL A 179 12.89 1.94 -2.84
N TYR A 180 13.77 2.28 -3.77
CA TYR A 180 14.98 3.07 -3.50
C TYR A 180 14.72 4.58 -3.43
N PHE A 181 13.53 5.03 -3.82
CA PHE A 181 13.13 6.43 -3.62
C PHE A 181 12.81 6.70 -2.15
N LEU A 182 12.35 5.68 -1.43
CA LEU A 182 12.06 5.72 0.00
C LEU A 182 13.36 5.67 0.83
N ARG A 183 13.35 6.36 1.98
CA ARG A 183 14.47 6.29 2.93
C ARG A 183 14.77 4.86 3.36
N LYS A 184 16.08 4.55 3.45
CA LYS A 184 16.55 3.22 3.82
C LYS A 184 16.18 2.89 5.26
N GLU A 185 16.15 3.90 6.12
CA GLU A 185 15.86 3.80 7.54
C GLU A 185 14.41 3.36 7.76
N ASP A 186 13.47 3.89 6.99
CA ASP A 186 12.04 3.56 7.06
C ASP A 186 11.80 2.14 6.51
N THR A 187 12.25 1.88 5.29
CA THR A 187 12.04 0.58 4.61
C THR A 187 12.58 -0.62 5.39
N ARG A 188 13.70 -0.46 6.10
CA ARG A 188 14.26 -1.51 6.97
C ARG A 188 13.40 -1.89 8.17
N ARG A 189 12.46 -1.03 8.57
CA ARG A 189 11.60 -1.22 9.75
C ARG A 189 10.22 -1.74 9.40
N VAL A 190 9.79 -1.61 8.14
CA VAL A 190 8.48 -2.08 7.68
C VAL A 190 8.45 -3.62 7.76
N ARG A 191 7.49 -4.14 8.51
CA ARG A 191 7.29 -5.58 8.73
C ARG A 191 6.32 -6.22 7.75
N HIS A 192 5.45 -5.41 7.17
CA HIS A 192 4.42 -5.85 6.23
C HIS A 192 4.52 -5.04 4.95
N VAL A 193 4.86 -5.72 3.86
CA VAL A 193 4.94 -5.12 2.53
C VAL A 193 4.08 -5.90 1.57
N ALA A 194 3.33 -5.17 0.76
CA ALA A 194 2.52 -5.69 -0.31
C ALA A 194 2.86 -4.96 -1.62
N CYS A 195 2.58 -5.57 -2.76
CA CYS A 195 2.58 -4.91 -4.06
C CYS A 195 1.40 -5.39 -4.89
N ALA A 196 0.83 -4.50 -5.70
CA ALA A 196 -0.28 -4.87 -6.58
C ALA A 196 0.20 -5.78 -7.72
N PHE A 197 -0.56 -6.84 -7.99
CA PHE A 197 -0.24 -7.85 -9.00
C PHE A 197 -0.15 -7.26 -10.41
N GLU A 198 -1.04 -6.33 -10.74
CA GLU A 198 -1.08 -5.64 -12.03
C GLU A 198 0.23 -4.91 -12.37
N GLU A 199 1.00 -4.51 -11.36
CA GLU A 199 2.28 -3.80 -11.49
C GLU A 199 3.47 -4.72 -11.79
N MET A 200 3.27 -6.04 -11.68
CA MET A 200 4.25 -7.01 -12.15
C MET A 200 4.18 -7.21 -13.67
N HIS A 201 3.14 -6.67 -14.33
CA HIS A 201 2.92 -6.77 -15.77
C HIS A 201 3.11 -8.18 -16.33
N LEU A 202 2.68 -9.20 -15.58
CA LEU A 202 2.95 -10.60 -15.89
C LEU A 202 2.46 -10.95 -17.31
N GLY A 203 3.32 -11.50 -18.16
CA GLY A 203 2.98 -11.82 -19.56
C GLY A 203 3.19 -10.68 -20.56
N ILE A 204 3.54 -9.48 -20.08
CA ILE A 204 4.20 -8.43 -20.87
C ILE A 204 5.69 -8.44 -20.54
N TYR A 205 6.02 -8.47 -19.25
CA TYR A 205 7.40 -8.51 -18.78
C TYR A 205 8.02 -9.89 -18.93
N GLU A 206 9.31 -9.88 -19.26
CA GLU A 206 10.14 -11.08 -19.22
C GLU A 206 10.38 -11.50 -17.77
N SER A 207 10.65 -12.80 -17.57
CA SER A 207 10.81 -13.35 -16.22
C SER A 207 11.95 -12.70 -15.41
N GLU A 208 12.98 -12.18 -16.09
CA GLU A 208 14.10 -11.45 -15.47
C GLU A 208 13.64 -10.10 -14.89
N GLN A 209 12.76 -9.39 -15.58
CA GLN A 209 12.23 -8.10 -15.13
C GLN A 209 11.33 -8.29 -13.90
N ILE A 210 10.45 -9.28 -13.94
CA ILE A 210 9.60 -9.62 -12.78
C ILE A 210 10.48 -9.97 -11.58
N PHE A 211 11.53 -10.76 -11.79
CA PHE A 211 12.49 -11.08 -10.73
C PHE A 211 13.21 -9.83 -10.21
N GLY A 212 13.72 -8.95 -11.09
CA GLY A 212 14.38 -7.69 -10.70
C GLY A 212 13.50 -6.85 -9.78
N SER A 213 12.25 -6.63 -10.19
CA SER A 213 11.24 -5.92 -9.40
C SER A 213 11.07 -6.53 -8.00
N LEU A 214 10.87 -7.85 -7.91
CA LEU A 214 10.68 -8.56 -6.65
C LEU A 214 11.94 -8.51 -5.77
N PHE A 215 13.10 -8.75 -6.36
CA PHE A 215 14.38 -8.77 -5.67
C PHE A 215 14.63 -7.43 -4.96
N HIS A 216 14.43 -6.32 -5.67
CA HIS A 216 14.63 -4.99 -5.11
C HIS A 216 13.67 -4.69 -3.96
N ILE A 217 12.42 -5.14 -4.04
CA ILE A 217 11.46 -5.03 -2.93
C ILE A 217 11.97 -5.83 -1.73
N VAL A 218 12.19 -7.14 -1.89
CA VAL A 218 12.56 -8.02 -0.77
C VAL A 218 13.89 -7.58 -0.12
N ASP A 219 14.90 -7.21 -0.91
CA ASP A 219 16.18 -6.69 -0.40
C ASP A 219 16.00 -5.38 0.41
N ARG A 220 15.10 -4.50 -0.05
CA ARG A 220 14.87 -3.20 0.59
C ARG A 220 14.05 -3.30 1.87
N PHE A 221 13.25 -4.35 2.04
CA PHE A 221 12.38 -4.59 3.19
C PHE A 221 12.80 -5.83 4.00
N PRO A 222 14.02 -5.85 4.60
CA PRO A 222 14.56 -7.03 5.27
C PRO A 222 13.82 -7.43 6.55
N ALA A 223 13.01 -6.55 7.14
CA ALA A 223 12.18 -6.89 8.30
C ALA A 223 10.85 -7.55 7.90
N ALA A 224 10.48 -7.48 6.62
CA ALA A 224 9.31 -8.18 6.11
C ALA A 224 9.65 -9.66 5.86
N GLN A 225 9.00 -10.54 6.61
CA GLN A 225 9.19 -11.99 6.45
C GLN A 225 8.53 -12.53 5.17
N ARG A 226 7.57 -11.79 4.64
CA ARG A 226 6.78 -12.15 3.47
C ARG A 226 6.50 -10.93 2.61
N LEU A 227 6.44 -11.14 1.30
CA LEU A 227 5.91 -10.19 0.34
C LEU A 227 4.49 -10.62 -0.03
N LEU A 228 3.53 -9.74 0.15
CA LEU A 228 2.15 -9.99 -0.27
C LEU A 228 1.94 -9.42 -1.68
N VAL A 229 1.26 -10.18 -2.53
CA VAL A 229 0.90 -9.77 -3.88
C VAL A 229 -0.61 -9.64 -3.90
N THR A 230 -1.11 -8.41 -3.97
CA THR A 230 -2.55 -8.14 -3.93
C THR A 230 -3.17 -8.26 -5.31
N ILE A 231 -4.34 -8.88 -5.36
CA ILE A 231 -5.03 -9.19 -6.61
C ILE A 231 -6.41 -8.57 -6.54
N THR A 232 -6.72 -7.80 -7.57
CA THR A 232 -8.02 -7.16 -7.73
C THR A 232 -9.03 -8.14 -8.34
N PRO A 233 -10.35 -7.90 -8.23
CA PRO A 233 -11.34 -8.69 -8.94
C PRO A 233 -11.09 -8.72 -10.47
N HIS A 234 -10.60 -7.62 -11.04
CA HIS A 234 -10.27 -7.53 -12.46
C HIS A 234 -9.16 -8.51 -12.87
N ASP A 235 -8.13 -8.68 -12.03
CA ASP A 235 -7.05 -9.62 -12.28
C ASP A 235 -7.52 -11.08 -12.32
N LEU A 236 -8.52 -11.43 -11.49
CA LEU A 236 -9.13 -12.77 -11.42
C LEU A 236 -9.99 -13.08 -12.65
N GLU A 237 -10.66 -12.08 -13.21
CA GLU A 237 -11.43 -12.24 -14.44
C GLU A 237 -10.52 -12.50 -15.64
N VAL A 238 -9.39 -11.80 -15.70
CA VAL A 238 -8.41 -11.93 -16.79
C VAL A 238 -7.57 -13.20 -16.62
N ARG A 239 -7.36 -13.67 -15.39
CA ARG A 239 -6.49 -14.82 -15.09
C ARG A 239 -7.12 -15.75 -14.07
N HIS A 240 -7.19 -17.04 -14.40
CA HIS A 240 -7.62 -18.09 -13.49
C HIS A 240 -6.57 -18.37 -12.39
N LEU A 241 -6.45 -17.45 -11.41
CA LEU A 241 -5.55 -17.55 -10.26
C LEU A 241 -6.26 -18.23 -9.08
N VAL A 242 -5.51 -18.99 -8.27
CA VAL A 242 -6.00 -19.65 -7.05
C VAL A 242 -5.50 -18.88 -5.82
N LEU A 243 -6.40 -18.47 -4.92
CA LEU A 243 -6.10 -17.59 -3.78
C LEU A 243 -6.78 -18.03 -2.45
N PRO A 244 -6.20 -17.70 -1.28
CA PRO A 244 -4.81 -17.29 -1.11
C PRO A 244 -3.89 -18.49 -1.40
N SER A 245 -2.75 -18.27 -2.05
CA SER A 245 -1.85 -19.38 -2.38
C SER A 245 -0.38 -19.02 -2.23
N ALA A 246 0.33 -19.85 -1.48
CA ALA A 246 1.79 -19.91 -1.49
C ALA A 246 2.32 -20.70 -2.70
N ASP A 247 1.51 -21.61 -3.27
CA ASP A 247 1.84 -22.32 -4.50
C ASP A 247 1.37 -21.50 -5.70
N ASN A 248 2.07 -20.41 -5.99
CA ASN A 248 1.73 -19.49 -7.07
C ASN A 248 2.88 -19.32 -8.06
N ALA A 249 2.56 -18.83 -9.27
CA ALA A 249 3.55 -18.68 -10.34
C ALA A 249 4.70 -17.74 -9.96
N ILE A 250 4.42 -16.70 -9.18
CA ILE A 250 5.42 -15.73 -8.73
C ILE A 250 6.37 -16.37 -7.72
N GLN A 251 5.86 -17.13 -6.75
CA GLN A 251 6.68 -17.90 -5.80
C GLN A 251 7.53 -18.95 -6.50
N LYS A 252 6.97 -19.66 -7.48
CA LYS A 252 7.72 -20.65 -8.29
C LYS A 252 8.84 -19.98 -9.08
N LEU A 253 8.56 -18.82 -9.68
CA LEU A 253 9.56 -18.04 -10.40
C LEU A 253 10.67 -17.58 -9.46
N TRP A 254 10.31 -17.04 -8.28
CA TRP A 254 11.25 -16.64 -7.25
C TRP A 254 12.17 -17.80 -6.82
N TRP A 255 11.61 -18.97 -6.52
CA TRP A 255 12.40 -20.13 -6.16
C TRP A 255 13.31 -20.64 -7.27
N ALA A 256 12.82 -20.67 -8.53
CA ALA A 256 13.64 -21.08 -9.67
C ALA A 256 14.89 -20.19 -9.79
N TRP A 257 14.73 -18.88 -9.59
CA TRP A 257 15.82 -17.91 -9.63
C TRP A 257 16.77 -18.00 -8.45
N ILE A 258 16.25 -18.04 -7.23
CA ILE A 258 17.11 -18.16 -6.04
C ILE A 258 17.91 -19.46 -6.08
N ASN A 259 17.31 -20.58 -6.47
CA ASN A 259 18.01 -21.85 -6.56
C ASN A 259 19.05 -21.89 -7.71
N GLY A 260 18.84 -21.08 -8.75
CA GLY A 260 19.77 -20.95 -9.88
C GLY A 260 20.91 -19.96 -9.66
N THR A 261 20.87 -19.16 -8.60
CA THR A 261 21.86 -18.11 -8.32
C THR A 261 22.59 -18.37 -7.00
N THR A 262 23.87 -18.00 -6.91
CA THR A 262 24.66 -18.09 -5.66
C THR A 262 24.31 -16.99 -4.64
N ILE A 263 23.16 -16.31 -4.80
CA ILE A 263 22.75 -15.18 -3.97
C ILE A 263 22.33 -15.68 -2.58
N ALA A 264 22.71 -14.92 -1.55
CA ALA A 264 22.77 -15.31 -0.15
C ALA A 264 21.48 -15.92 0.47
N SER A 265 21.69 -16.81 1.43
CA SER A 265 20.68 -17.63 2.13
C SER A 265 19.55 -16.87 2.83
N SER A 266 19.69 -15.57 3.09
CA SER A 266 18.68 -14.80 3.83
C SER A 266 17.42 -14.50 3.01
N LEU A 267 17.55 -14.34 1.69
CA LEU A 267 16.42 -14.06 0.78
C LEU A 267 15.71 -15.34 0.31
N ALA A 268 16.37 -16.50 0.45
CA ALA A 268 15.82 -17.79 0.03
C ALA A 268 14.58 -18.20 0.82
N ASN A 269 14.48 -17.74 2.07
CA ASN A 269 13.34 -18.03 2.94
C ASN A 269 12.20 -17.02 2.79
N THR A 270 12.30 -16.04 1.89
CA THR A 270 11.23 -15.09 1.66
C THR A 270 10.03 -15.78 1.03
N GLN A 271 8.88 -15.62 1.69
CA GLN A 271 7.59 -16.13 1.21
C GLN A 271 6.86 -15.04 0.41
N ILE A 272 6.43 -15.37 -0.80
CA ILE A 272 5.61 -14.53 -1.67
C ILE A 272 4.21 -15.14 -1.73
N LEU A 273 3.24 -14.45 -1.14
CA LEU A 273 1.85 -14.90 -1.05
C LEU A 273 0.95 -14.06 -1.95
N MET A 274 0.14 -14.72 -2.75
CA MET A 274 -0.92 -14.06 -3.52
C MET A 274 -2.21 -14.06 -2.69
N ILE A 275 -2.79 -12.88 -2.50
CA ILE A 275 -4.03 -12.67 -1.73
C ILE A 275 -4.96 -11.69 -2.46
N ARG A 276 -6.27 -11.75 -2.17
CA ARG A 276 -7.18 -10.71 -2.65
C ARG A 276 -6.85 -9.39 -1.95
N GLU A 277 -6.94 -8.29 -2.68
CA GLU A 277 -6.70 -6.98 -2.10
C GLU A 277 -7.67 -6.66 -0.95
N ASP A 278 -8.94 -7.07 -1.09
CA ASP A 278 -9.99 -6.93 -0.06
C ASP A 278 -9.63 -7.63 1.26
N ASP A 279 -8.88 -8.74 1.19
CA ASP A 279 -8.50 -9.56 2.33
C ASP A 279 -7.20 -9.07 3.00
N LEU A 280 -6.48 -8.10 2.40
CA LEU A 280 -5.19 -7.64 2.90
C LEU A 280 -5.30 -7.10 4.33
N ALA A 281 -6.33 -6.32 4.65
CA ALA A 281 -6.50 -5.72 5.98
C ALA A 281 -6.68 -6.78 7.07
N SER A 282 -7.57 -7.75 6.82
CA SER A 282 -7.82 -8.87 7.71
C SER A 282 -6.57 -9.74 7.89
N PHE A 283 -5.87 -10.04 6.79
CA PHE A 283 -4.65 -10.84 6.83
C PHE A 283 -3.55 -10.19 7.66
N ILE A 284 -3.35 -8.88 7.52
CA ILE A 284 -2.37 -8.13 8.32
C ILE A 284 -2.77 -8.11 9.80
N SER A 285 -4.06 -7.97 10.11
CA SER A 285 -4.56 -8.02 11.49
C SER A 285 -4.30 -9.37 12.16
N GLU A 286 -4.51 -10.47 11.44
CA GLU A 286 -4.30 -11.84 11.95
C GLU A 286 -2.81 -12.20 12.14
N HIS A 287 -1.90 -11.54 11.41
CA HIS A 287 -0.47 -11.90 11.36
C HIS A 287 0.46 -10.84 11.94
N ASN A 288 -0.06 -10.00 12.84
CA ASN A 288 0.68 -8.93 13.53
C ASN A 288 1.35 -9.37 14.84
#